data_AF-A0A0N1CPT8-F1
#
_entry.id   AF-A0A0N1CPT8-F1
#
_cell.length_a   1.000
_cell.length_b   1.000
_cell.length_c   1.000
_cell.angle_alpha   90.00
_cell.angle_beta   90.00
_cell.angle_gamma   90.00
#
_symmetry.space_group_name_H-M   'P 1'
#
loop_
_entity.id
_entity.type
_entity.pdbx_description
1 polymer ?
#
loop_
_entity_poly.entity_id
_entity_poly.type
_entity_poly.pdbx_seq_one_letter_code
_entity_poly.pdbx_strand_id
1 'polypeptide(L)'
;MLATLVAGCAQETPEGLEQMKYIDEKTDRVDLSALKRDIMVTQRELASMGDADGIVGILEPADGVLMSCSGGRHQWTGSTTIEYAEAPEQEAYFSLVESQLADSTDFRTERVFTPDGRDEWLVVWSEDGTRYSITVYTKMAKVQVSSSSWCFTLQPGQTEGGLF
;
A
#
# COMPACT_ATOMS: atom_id res chain seq x y z
N MET A 1 35.74 -37.90 14.92
CA MET A 1 35.46 -36.55 15.47
C MET A 1 35.62 -35.55 14.35
N LEU A 2 34.59 -34.71 14.13
CA LEU A 2 34.44 -33.65 13.11
C LEU A 2 34.36 -34.15 11.64
N ALA A 3 33.50 -33.62 10.77
CA ALA A 3 32.84 -32.32 10.74
C ALA A 3 31.36 -32.43 10.33
N THR A 4 30.49 -31.70 11.03
CA THR A 4 29.10 -31.47 10.66
C THR A 4 29.05 -30.26 9.75
N LEU A 5 28.62 -30.43 8.50
CA LEU A 5 28.27 -29.32 7.60
C LEU A 5 26.92 -28.77 8.08
N VAL A 6 26.95 -27.56 8.64
CA VAL A 6 25.73 -26.78 8.88
C VAL A 6 25.33 -26.17 7.54
N ALA A 7 24.39 -26.81 6.86
CA ALA A 7 23.65 -26.18 5.78
C ALA A 7 22.70 -25.17 6.42
N GLY A 8 23.15 -23.92 6.52
CA GLY A 8 22.27 -22.79 6.77
C GLY A 8 21.47 -22.52 5.50
N CYS A 9 20.30 -23.14 5.36
CA CYS A 9 19.30 -22.66 4.40
C CYS A 9 18.80 -21.32 4.93
N ALA A 10 19.07 -20.27 4.16
CA ALA A 10 18.40 -18.99 4.30
C ALA A 10 16.89 -19.27 4.32
N GLN A 11 16.21 -18.81 5.38
CA GLN A 11 14.77 -18.72 5.36
C GLN A 11 14.45 -17.59 4.38
N GLU A 12 14.08 -17.96 3.15
CA GLU A 12 13.31 -17.09 2.28
C GLU A 12 12.02 -16.78 3.02
N THR A 13 11.89 -15.54 3.52
CA THR A 13 10.58 -14.98 3.83
C THR A 13 9.73 -15.16 2.56
N PRO A 14 8.52 -15.73 2.62
CA PRO A 14 7.76 -16.09 1.42
C PRO A 14 7.15 -14.82 0.79
N GLU A 15 8.01 -14.01 0.16
CA GLU A 15 7.66 -12.94 -0.77
C GLU A 15 6.91 -13.57 -1.96
N GLY A 16 5.61 -13.83 -1.82
CA GLY A 16 4.83 -14.38 -2.93
C GLY A 16 3.45 -14.95 -2.60
N LEU A 17 3.19 -15.42 -1.37
CA LEU A 17 1.91 -16.10 -1.08
C LEU A 17 0.70 -15.15 -1.20
N GLU A 18 0.80 -13.93 -0.69
CA GLU A 18 -0.27 -12.94 -0.82
C GLU A 18 -0.38 -12.33 -2.23
N GLN A 19 0.73 -12.26 -2.97
CA GLN A 19 0.71 -11.83 -4.37
C GLN A 19 -0.07 -12.83 -5.25
N MET A 20 -0.01 -14.13 -4.93
CA MET A 20 -0.70 -15.19 -5.69
C MET A 20 -2.21 -15.00 -5.76
N LYS A 21 -2.82 -14.27 -4.81
CA LYS A 21 -4.25 -13.92 -4.83
C LYS A 21 -4.68 -13.23 -6.13
N TYR A 22 -3.78 -12.46 -6.75
CA TYR A 22 -4.08 -11.67 -7.94
C TYR A 22 -3.50 -12.27 -9.22
N ILE A 23 -2.60 -13.25 -9.10
CA ILE A 23 -1.85 -13.83 -10.21
C ILE A 23 -2.63 -15.01 -10.78
N ASP A 24 -2.88 -14.99 -12.10
CA ASP A 24 -3.31 -16.18 -12.81
C ASP A 24 -2.16 -17.19 -12.87
N GLU A 25 -2.32 -18.32 -12.17
CA GLU A 25 -1.28 -19.35 -12.02
C GLU A 25 -0.77 -19.94 -13.35
N LYS A 26 -1.55 -19.83 -14.43
CA LYS A 26 -1.18 -20.39 -15.74
C LYS A 26 -0.34 -19.43 -16.56
N THR A 27 -0.54 -18.13 -16.35
CA THR A 27 0.05 -17.08 -17.19
C THR A 27 1.04 -16.19 -16.43
N ASP A 28 1.09 -16.29 -15.10
CA ASP A 28 1.89 -15.43 -14.23
C ASP A 28 1.57 -13.94 -14.44
N ARG A 29 0.28 -13.65 -14.61
CA ARG A 29 -0.23 -12.31 -14.92
C ARG A 29 -1.31 -11.89 -13.94
N VAL A 30 -1.23 -10.64 -13.52
CA VAL A 30 -2.13 -10.06 -12.52
C VAL A 30 -3.46 -9.67 -13.15
N ASP A 31 -4.56 -10.01 -12.46
CA ASP A 31 -5.85 -9.36 -12.65
C ASP A 31 -5.83 -7.97 -12.02
N LEU A 32 -5.63 -6.95 -12.86
CA LEU A 32 -5.55 -5.56 -12.43
C LEU A 32 -6.80 -5.10 -11.69
N SER A 33 -7.99 -5.56 -12.08
CA SER A 33 -9.25 -5.09 -11.49
C SER A 33 -9.41 -5.58 -10.05
N ALA A 34 -8.98 -6.82 -9.77
CA ALA A 34 -8.95 -7.36 -8.42
C ALA A 34 -7.90 -6.63 -7.56
N LEU A 35 -6.68 -6.48 -8.07
CA LEU A 35 -5.60 -5.77 -7.38
C LEU A 35 -6.00 -4.34 -6.99
N LYS A 36 -6.50 -3.56 -7.95
CA LYS A 36 -6.96 -2.18 -7.72
C LYS A 36 -7.97 -2.07 -6.60
N ARG A 37 -9.01 -2.92 -6.65
CA ARG A 37 -10.10 -2.90 -5.69
C ARG A 37 -9.59 -3.10 -4.27
N ASP A 38 -8.71 -4.08 -4.07
CA ASP A 38 -8.23 -4.43 -2.75
C ASP A 38 -7.25 -3.38 -2.21
N ILE A 39 -6.38 -2.84 -3.07
CA ILE A 39 -5.54 -1.70 -2.67
C ILE A 39 -6.41 -0.50 -2.26
N MET A 40 -7.48 -0.19 -3.01
CA MET A 40 -8.37 0.93 -2.68
C MET A 40 -9.14 0.70 -1.37
N VAL A 41 -9.54 -0.54 -1.07
CA VAL A 41 -10.13 -0.90 0.23
C VAL A 41 -9.13 -0.62 1.36
N THR A 42 -7.90 -1.13 1.25
CA THR A 42 -6.85 -0.89 2.27
C THR A 42 -6.54 0.60 2.42
N GLN A 43 -6.48 1.35 1.31
CA GLN A 43 -6.27 2.81 1.36
C GLN A 43 -7.38 3.50 2.14
N ARG A 44 -8.64 3.15 1.88
CA ARG A 44 -9.78 3.72 2.60
C ARG A 44 -9.70 3.39 4.08
N GLU A 45 -9.48 2.12 4.43
CA GLU A 45 -9.36 1.68 5.82
C GLU A 45 -8.28 2.47 6.57
N LEU A 46 -7.08 2.56 6.01
CA LEU A 46 -5.97 3.33 6.58
C LEU A 46 -6.28 4.83 6.68
N ALA A 47 -6.97 5.40 5.68
CA ALA A 47 -7.30 6.83 5.65
C ALA A 47 -8.47 7.20 6.60
N SER A 48 -9.31 6.21 6.96
CA SER A 48 -10.45 6.35 7.85
C SER A 48 -10.19 5.89 9.29
N MET A 49 -8.93 5.62 9.66
CA MET A 49 -8.58 5.17 11.02
C MET A 49 -8.79 6.24 12.10
N GLY A 50 -8.96 7.51 11.71
CA GLY A 50 -9.29 8.59 12.63
C GLY A 50 -10.70 8.47 13.22
N ASP A 51 -11.23 9.59 13.73
CA ASP A 51 -12.60 9.62 14.24
C ASP A 51 -13.62 9.48 13.10
N ALA A 52 -14.35 8.36 13.09
CA ALA A 52 -15.34 8.05 12.07
C ALA A 52 -16.51 9.04 12.07
N ASP A 53 -16.91 9.55 13.24
CA ASP A 53 -17.97 10.56 13.35
C ASP A 53 -17.52 11.93 12.81
N GLY A 54 -16.20 12.12 12.69
CA GLY A 54 -15.57 13.32 12.13
C GLY A 54 -15.44 13.30 10.61
N ILE A 55 -15.75 12.22 9.90
CA ILE A 55 -15.58 12.15 8.44
C ILE A 55 -16.68 12.96 7.73
N VAL A 56 -16.27 13.94 6.92
CA VAL A 56 -17.19 14.82 6.16
C VAL A 56 -17.09 14.62 4.65
N GLY A 57 -16.07 13.92 4.17
CA GLY A 57 -15.87 13.67 2.75
C GLY A 57 -14.91 12.52 2.47
N ILE A 58 -15.15 11.84 1.35
CA ILE A 58 -14.27 10.80 0.82
C ILE A 58 -14.02 11.13 -0.65
N LEU A 59 -12.75 11.35 -0.99
CA LEU A 59 -12.30 11.46 -2.36
C LEU A 59 -11.49 10.21 -2.70
N GLU A 60 -12.10 9.34 -3.48
CA GLU A 60 -11.51 8.09 -3.95
C GLU A 60 -11.67 8.05 -5.47
N PRO A 61 -10.69 8.56 -6.23
CA PRO A 61 -10.67 8.43 -7.67
C PRO A 61 -10.76 6.95 -8.05
N ALA A 62 -11.73 6.61 -8.90
CA ALA A 62 -11.89 5.25 -9.43
C ALA A 62 -10.65 4.80 -10.23
N ASP A 63 -9.92 5.78 -10.76
CA ASP A 63 -8.77 5.59 -11.63
C ASP A 63 -7.48 6.00 -10.90
N GLY A 64 -6.51 5.09 -10.90
CA GLY A 64 -5.11 5.34 -10.64
C GLY A 64 -4.30 5.37 -11.95
N VAL A 65 -3.00 5.14 -11.82
CA VAL A 65 -2.04 5.16 -12.94
C VAL A 65 -1.24 3.87 -12.94
N LEU A 66 -1.04 3.30 -14.13
CA LEU A 66 -0.06 2.24 -14.34
C LEU A 66 1.28 2.86 -14.75
N MET A 67 2.27 2.71 -13.89
CA MET A 67 3.64 3.14 -14.11
C MET A 67 4.46 1.98 -14.66
N SER A 68 5.32 2.25 -15.65
CA SER A 68 6.20 1.22 -16.20
C SER A 68 7.34 0.86 -15.25
N CYS A 69 7.59 -0.43 -15.07
CA CYS A 69 8.76 -0.99 -14.43
C CYS A 69 9.74 -1.58 -15.47
N SER A 70 10.88 -2.09 -15.00
CA SER A 70 11.80 -2.85 -15.86
C SER A 70 11.17 -4.14 -16.40
N GLY A 71 11.65 -4.60 -17.56
CA GLY A 71 11.22 -5.88 -18.13
C GLY A 71 9.79 -5.92 -18.66
N GLY A 72 9.17 -4.78 -18.96
CA GLY A 72 7.78 -4.72 -19.45
C GLY A 72 6.73 -4.99 -18.37
N ARG A 73 7.12 -4.93 -17.10
CA ARG A 73 6.23 -4.98 -15.94
C ARG A 73 5.64 -3.60 -15.65
N HIS A 74 4.61 -3.56 -14.83
CA HIS A 74 3.92 -2.35 -14.42
C HIS A 74 3.69 -2.33 -12.92
N GLN A 75 3.54 -1.15 -12.36
CA GLN A 75 3.10 -0.89 -11.00
C GLN A 75 1.82 -0.08 -11.06
N TRP A 76 0.82 -0.43 -10.26
CA TRP A 76 -0.35 0.43 -10.08
C TRP A 76 -0.14 1.39 -8.91
N THR A 77 -0.55 2.64 -9.12
CA THR A 77 -0.47 3.72 -8.14
C THR A 77 -1.80 4.46 -8.11
N GLY A 78 -2.37 4.62 -6.92
CA GLY A 78 -3.59 5.41 -6.70
C GLY A 78 -3.55 6.11 -5.35
N SER A 79 -4.60 6.86 -5.01
CA SER A 79 -4.74 7.43 -3.68
C SER A 79 -6.19 7.52 -3.24
N THR A 80 -6.42 7.43 -1.94
CA THR A 80 -7.69 7.77 -1.29
C THR A 80 -7.44 8.91 -0.32
N THR A 81 -8.34 9.89 -0.29
CA THR A 81 -8.29 11.02 0.64
C THR A 81 -9.58 11.09 1.44
N ILE A 82 -9.46 11.14 2.76
CA ILE A 82 -10.56 11.37 3.69
C ILE A 82 -10.48 12.81 4.19
N GLU A 83 -11.60 13.51 4.14
CA GLU A 83 -11.78 14.84 4.71
C GLU A 83 -12.50 14.70 6.05
N TYR A 84 -11.95 15.35 7.07
CA TYR A 84 -12.48 15.37 8.43
C TYR A 84 -13.03 16.77 8.77
N ALA A 85 -14.01 16.84 9.67
CA ALA A 85 -14.56 18.07 10.20
C ALA A 85 -13.51 18.88 10.98
N GLU A 86 -12.68 18.16 11.74
CA GLU A 86 -11.52 18.70 12.43
C GLU A 86 -10.28 17.94 11.98
N ALA A 87 -9.17 18.66 11.83
CA ALA A 87 -7.93 18.06 11.37
C ALA A 87 -7.35 17.11 12.43
N PRO A 88 -7.08 15.85 12.09
CA PRO A 88 -6.34 15.00 13.00
C PRO A 88 -4.92 15.57 13.19
N GLU A 89 -4.43 15.51 14.42
CA GLU A 89 -3.03 15.79 14.71
C GLU A 89 -2.17 14.65 14.12
N GLN A 90 -1.06 15.00 13.49
CA GLN A 90 -0.29 14.05 12.68
C GLN A 90 0.30 12.94 13.54
N GLU A 91 0.95 13.28 14.65
CA GLU A 91 1.60 12.30 15.52
C GLU A 91 0.59 11.35 16.16
N ALA A 92 -0.54 11.89 16.62
CA ALA A 92 -1.65 11.11 17.15
C ALA A 92 -2.23 10.15 16.10
N TYR A 93 -2.40 10.60 14.85
CA TYR A 93 -2.88 9.75 13.77
C TYR A 93 -1.88 8.64 13.44
N PHE A 94 -0.58 8.95 13.34
CA PHE A 94 0.45 7.95 13.06
C PHE A 94 0.55 6.92 14.18
N SER A 95 0.58 7.37 15.43
CA SER A 95 0.57 6.49 16.61
C SER A 95 -0.66 5.58 16.65
N LEU A 96 -1.83 6.09 16.24
CA LEU A 96 -3.05 5.30 16.15
C LEU A 96 -2.93 4.18 15.11
N VAL A 97 -2.47 4.50 13.90
CA VAL A 97 -2.26 3.49 12.84
C VAL A 97 -1.25 2.44 13.29
N GLU A 98 -0.11 2.86 13.84
CA GLU A 98 0.92 1.95 14.36
C GLU A 98 0.37 1.05 15.46
N SER A 99 -0.43 1.58 16.38
CA SER A 99 -1.05 0.79 17.44
C SER A 99 -2.09 -0.21 16.92
N GLN A 100 -2.88 0.16 15.91
CA GLN A 100 -3.89 -0.73 15.34
C GLN A 100 -3.27 -1.88 14.54
N LEU A 101 -2.09 -1.64 13.95
CA LEU A 101 -1.37 -2.62 13.13
C LEU A 101 -0.26 -3.36 13.88
N ALA A 102 -0.03 -3.07 15.17
CA ALA A 102 1.10 -3.61 15.94
C ALA A 102 1.16 -5.16 15.97
N ASP A 103 0.00 -5.80 16.02
CA ASP A 103 -0.14 -7.26 16.07
C ASP A 103 -0.52 -7.86 14.69
N SER A 104 -0.54 -7.05 13.62
CA SER A 104 -0.85 -7.53 12.28
C SER A 104 0.31 -8.35 11.72
N THR A 105 -0.01 -9.52 11.15
CA THR A 105 0.94 -10.29 10.34
C THR A 105 1.05 -9.78 8.90
N ASP A 106 0.01 -9.08 8.45
CA ASP A 106 -0.19 -8.73 7.04
C ASP A 106 0.43 -7.38 6.70
N PHE A 107 0.70 -6.55 7.73
CA PHE A 107 1.20 -5.20 7.60
C PHE A 107 2.41 -4.92 8.49
N ARG A 108 3.36 -4.15 7.96
CA ARG A 108 4.48 -3.54 8.71
C ARG A 108 4.45 -2.04 8.55
N THR A 109 4.63 -1.31 9.65
CA THR A 109 4.77 0.15 9.62
C THR A 109 6.23 0.61 9.66
N GLU A 110 6.49 1.78 9.07
CA GLU A 110 7.79 2.43 9.06
C GLU A 110 7.63 3.94 8.91
N ARG A 111 8.34 4.72 9.75
CA ARG A 111 8.40 6.17 9.60
C ARG A 111 9.57 6.55 8.71
N VAL A 112 9.29 7.36 7.70
CA VAL A 112 10.31 7.86 6.76
C VAL A 112 10.15 9.36 6.60
N PHE A 113 11.27 10.07 6.49
CA PHE A 113 11.24 11.47 6.10
C PHE A 113 11.05 11.59 4.59
N THR A 114 10.38 12.67 4.17
CA THR A 114 10.32 13.05 2.76
C THR A 114 11.73 13.22 2.18
N PRO A 115 11.91 13.12 0.84
CA PRO A 115 13.22 13.30 0.22
C PRO A 115 13.90 14.66 0.52
N ASP A 116 13.11 15.69 0.84
CA ASP A 116 13.61 17.01 1.25
C ASP A 116 13.82 17.13 2.77
N GLY A 117 13.51 16.10 3.55
CA GLY A 117 13.72 16.00 4.99
C GLY A 117 12.81 16.87 5.85
N ARG A 118 11.75 17.46 5.27
CA ARG A 118 10.91 18.45 5.95
C ARG A 118 9.67 17.87 6.59
N ASP A 119 9.09 16.84 5.98
CA ASP A 119 7.88 16.20 6.45
C ASP A 119 8.17 14.72 6.76
N GLU A 120 7.39 14.14 7.66
CA GLU A 120 7.41 12.71 7.96
C GLU A 120 6.22 12.03 7.29
N TRP A 121 6.46 10.86 6.72
CA TRP A 121 5.44 9.94 6.26
C TRP A 121 5.41 8.72 7.16
N LEU A 122 4.21 8.27 7.49
CA LEU A 122 4.01 6.91 7.93
C LEU A 122 3.80 6.02 6.69
N VAL A 123 4.69 5.06 6.52
CA VAL A 123 4.60 4.04 5.47
C VAL A 123 4.06 2.76 6.08
N VAL A 124 3.07 2.17 5.43
CA VAL A 124 2.57 0.83 5.73
C VAL A 124 2.93 -0.06 4.53
N TRP A 125 3.57 -1.18 4.80
CA TRP A 125 3.90 -2.20 3.80
C TRP A 125 2.99 -3.39 4.02
N SER A 126 2.29 -3.84 2.99
CA SER A 126 1.63 -5.15 3.02
C SER A 126 2.62 -6.27 2.70
N GLU A 127 2.27 -7.49 3.10
CA GLU A 127 3.05 -8.71 2.81
C GLU A 127 3.28 -8.92 1.31
N ASP A 128 2.32 -8.54 0.46
CA ASP A 128 2.47 -8.60 -1.00
C ASP A 128 3.47 -7.58 -1.58
N GLY A 129 4.05 -6.71 -0.75
CA GLY A 129 5.01 -5.69 -1.16
C GLY A 129 4.38 -4.38 -1.64
N THR A 130 3.06 -4.21 -1.52
CA THR A 130 2.42 -2.90 -1.76
C THR A 130 2.80 -1.92 -0.65
N ARG A 131 3.24 -0.73 -1.08
CA ARG A 131 3.56 0.40 -0.22
C ARG A 131 2.37 1.33 -0.12
N TYR A 132 1.95 1.64 1.09
CA TYR A 132 0.96 2.67 1.40
C TYR A 132 1.66 3.83 2.14
N SER A 133 1.49 5.06 1.69
CA SER A 133 2.04 6.25 2.35
C SER A 133 0.94 7.14 2.85
N ILE A 134 0.92 7.33 4.15
CA ILE A 134 -0.06 8.13 4.88
C ILE A 134 0.52 9.53 5.04
N THR A 135 -0.23 10.54 4.61
CA THR A 135 0.09 11.95 4.80
C THR A 135 -1.10 12.65 5.46
N VAL A 136 -0.82 13.35 6.56
CA VAL A 136 -1.83 14.13 7.29
C VAL A 136 -1.67 15.61 6.93
N TYR A 137 -2.66 16.15 6.24
CA TYR A 137 -2.70 17.57 5.90
C TYR A 137 -3.48 18.34 6.97
N THR A 138 -2.82 18.64 8.09
CA THR A 138 -3.45 19.29 9.26
C THR A 138 -4.17 20.60 8.91
N LYS A 139 -3.60 21.44 8.03
CA LYS A 139 -4.23 22.71 7.62
C LYS A 139 -5.48 22.56 6.75
N MET A 140 -5.66 21.38 6.13
CA MET A 140 -6.78 21.11 5.23
C MET A 140 -7.78 20.12 5.84
N ALA A 141 -7.53 19.63 7.06
CA ALA A 141 -8.29 18.57 7.71
C ALA A 141 -8.45 17.32 6.82
N LYS A 142 -7.34 16.87 6.20
CA LYS A 142 -7.35 15.69 5.32
C LYS A 142 -6.32 14.67 5.73
N VAL A 143 -6.66 13.40 5.52
CA VAL A 143 -5.70 12.31 5.50
C VAL A 143 -5.71 11.72 4.10
N GLN A 144 -4.54 11.61 3.49
CA GLN A 144 -4.38 10.94 2.20
C GLN A 144 -3.53 9.70 2.38
N VAL A 145 -3.95 8.61 1.75
CA VAL A 145 -3.17 7.39 1.62
C VAL A 145 -2.92 7.15 0.14
N SER A 146 -1.66 7.27 -0.27
CA SER A 146 -1.19 6.91 -1.61
C SER A 146 -0.64 5.49 -1.62
N SER A 147 -0.77 4.78 -2.72
CA SER A 147 -0.29 3.40 -2.86
C SER A 147 0.70 3.24 -4.01
N SER A 148 1.53 2.21 -3.91
CA SER A 148 2.43 1.75 -4.97
C SER A 148 2.55 0.25 -4.83
N SER A 149 1.94 -0.50 -5.74
CA SER A 149 2.03 -1.98 -5.74
C SER A 149 3.46 -2.46 -6.01
N TRP A 150 3.70 -3.76 -5.89
CA TRP A 150 4.87 -4.38 -6.51
C TRP A 150 4.76 -4.28 -8.05
N CYS A 151 5.88 -4.45 -8.75
CA CYS A 151 5.86 -4.55 -10.21
C CYS A 151 5.26 -5.90 -10.65
N PHE A 152 4.42 -5.96 -11.67
CA PHE A 152 3.80 -7.20 -12.16
C PHE A 152 3.59 -7.19 -13.68
N THR A 153 3.28 -8.35 -14.26
CA THR A 153 2.90 -8.46 -15.68
C THR A 153 1.39 -8.44 -15.80
N LEU A 154 0.84 -7.61 -16.70
CA LEU A 154 -0.60 -7.49 -16.91
C LEU A 154 -1.18 -8.63 -17.74
N GLN A 155 -2.43 -8.99 -17.46
CA GLN A 155 -3.20 -9.81 -18.39
C GLN A 155 -3.40 -9.08 -19.73
N PRO A 156 -3.39 -9.79 -20.87
CA PRO A 156 -3.62 -9.16 -22.17
C PRO A 156 -4.97 -8.42 -22.20
N GLY A 157 -5.00 -7.24 -22.81
CA GLY A 157 -6.22 -6.44 -22.97
C GLY A 157 -6.61 -5.58 -21.76
N GLN A 158 -5.85 -5.63 -20.65
CA GLN A 158 -6.08 -4.78 -19.47
C GLN A 158 -5.37 -3.41 -19.54
N THR A 159 -4.76 -3.05 -20.69
CA THR A 159 -4.00 -1.80 -20.90
C THR A 159 -4.64 -0.80 -21.87
N GLU A 160 -5.79 -1.11 -22.46
CA GLU A 160 -6.36 -0.25 -23.51
C GLU A 160 -7.03 1.00 -22.90
N GLY A 161 -6.39 2.18 -23.07
CA GLY A 161 -7.03 3.48 -22.84
C GLY A 161 -6.24 4.49 -21.98
N GLY A 162 -5.18 4.06 -21.28
CA GLY A 162 -4.34 4.98 -20.49
C GLY A 162 -5.04 5.62 -19.27
N LEU A 163 -6.27 5.22 -18.96
CA LEU A 163 -7.04 5.55 -17.76
C LEU A 163 -7.24 4.21 -17.02
N PHE A 164 -6.80 4.12 -15.76
CA PHE A 164 -6.81 2.86 -15.00
C PHE A 164 -7.49 2.98 -13.67
#